data_AF-A0A6U3QJ90-F1
#
_entry.id   AF-A0A6U3QJ90-F1
#
_cell.length_a   1.000
_cell.length_b   1.000
_cell.length_c   1.000
_cell.angle_alpha   90.00
_cell.angle_beta   90.00
_cell.angle_gamma   90.00
#
_symmetry.space_group_name_H-M   'P 1'
#
loop_
_entity.id
_entity.type
_entity.pdbx_description
1 polymer ?
#
loop_
_entity_poly.entity_id
_entity_poly.type
_entity_poly.pdbx_seq_one_letter_code
_entity_poly.pdbx_strand_id
1 'polypeptide(L)'
;MKLAIFAALVSAAAAFTAPQAVKQSTALNAEAGRREFFGTAAAAAIGAFGVAAPASAVVDYEKLAYLGGSNVVDLNNANVRVYLKMPGMYPAVAGKIVSNGPYASVADVYKIKGLTDAEKDVLKKYESRFAAFTPSPDYVIDRINNGLYR
;
A
#
# COMPACT_ATOMS: atom_id res chain seq x y z
N MET A 1 52.10 -10.48 -38.33
CA MET A 1 51.81 -10.30 -39.76
C MET A 1 50.62 -11.17 -40.15
N LYS A 2 49.62 -10.57 -40.82
CA LYS A 2 48.66 -11.16 -41.77
C LYS A 2 47.49 -12.01 -41.25
N LEU A 3 46.29 -11.44 -41.48
CA LEU A 3 45.00 -12.05 -41.77
C LEU A 3 45.08 -13.32 -42.64
N ALA A 4 44.12 -14.24 -42.47
CA ALA A 4 43.34 -14.76 -43.61
C ALA A 4 42.02 -15.42 -43.16
N ILE A 5 40.95 -14.99 -43.83
CA ILE A 5 39.58 -15.49 -43.88
C ILE A 5 39.50 -16.64 -44.92
N PHE A 6 38.33 -17.29 -45.04
CA PHE A 6 37.81 -18.16 -46.12
C PHE A 6 37.86 -19.66 -45.80
N ALA A 7 36.88 -20.51 -46.14
CA ALA A 7 35.51 -20.34 -46.63
C ALA A 7 34.81 -21.72 -46.58
N ALA A 8 33.49 -21.67 -46.69
CA ALA A 8 32.58 -22.81 -46.77
C ALA A 8 32.90 -23.78 -47.91
N LEU A 9 32.64 -25.07 -47.68
CA LEU A 9 32.35 -26.05 -48.72
C LEU A 9 31.19 -26.94 -48.28
N VAL A 10 30.05 -26.72 -48.93
CA VAL A 10 28.84 -27.54 -48.88
C VAL A 10 29.10 -28.83 -49.66
N SER A 11 28.67 -29.97 -49.13
CA SER A 11 28.34 -31.12 -49.97
C SER A 11 27.06 -31.78 -49.46
N ALA A 12 26.15 -31.99 -50.39
CA ALA A 12 24.79 -32.46 -50.20
C ALA A 12 24.73 -33.99 -50.16
N ALA A 13 23.95 -34.55 -49.24
CA ALA A 13 23.35 -35.86 -49.42
C ALA A 13 21.94 -35.83 -48.81
N ALA A 14 20.94 -35.82 -49.69
CA ALA A 14 19.55 -35.94 -49.33
C ALA A 14 19.29 -37.29 -48.66
N ALA A 15 18.71 -37.26 -47.46
CA ALA A 15 18.09 -38.44 -46.86
C ALA A 15 16.62 -38.11 -46.60
N PHE A 16 15.78 -38.77 -47.39
CA PHE A 16 14.33 -38.81 -47.35
C PHE A 16 13.81 -39.05 -45.92
N THR A 17 13.13 -38.07 -45.32
CA THR A 17 12.37 -38.27 -44.06
C THR A 17 10.89 -38.22 -44.38
N ALA A 18 10.16 -39.24 -43.95
CA ALA A 18 8.72 -39.37 -44.19
C ALA A 18 7.94 -38.23 -43.51
N PRO A 19 6.83 -37.75 -44.08
CA PRO A 19 6.00 -36.76 -43.41
C PRO A 19 5.46 -37.36 -42.11
N GLN A 20 5.76 -36.72 -40.97
CA GLN A 20 5.15 -37.10 -39.71
C GLN A 20 3.64 -36.88 -39.79
N ALA A 21 2.89 -37.94 -39.52
CA ALA A 21 1.45 -37.88 -39.41
C ALA A 21 1.07 -36.85 -38.33
N VAL A 22 0.30 -35.84 -38.72
CA VAL A 22 -0.33 -34.90 -37.79
C VAL A 22 -1.23 -35.71 -36.86
N LYS A 23 -0.83 -35.88 -35.60
CA LYS A 23 -1.68 -36.51 -34.58
C LYS A 23 -2.88 -35.59 -34.36
N GLN A 24 -4.05 -35.98 -34.87
CA GLN A 24 -5.32 -35.35 -34.52
C GLN A 24 -5.57 -35.53 -33.02
N SER A 25 -5.59 -34.41 -32.30
CA SER A 25 -5.97 -34.35 -30.89
C SER A 25 -7.42 -34.80 -30.72
N THR A 26 -7.63 -36.05 -30.30
CA THR A 26 -8.95 -36.53 -29.90
C THR A 26 -9.32 -35.96 -28.53
N ALA A 27 -10.61 -35.60 -28.37
CA ALA A 27 -11.16 -34.84 -27.25
C ALA A 27 -10.84 -35.41 -25.85
N LEU A 28 -10.49 -36.70 -25.74
CA LEU A 28 -10.10 -37.36 -24.49
C LEU A 28 -8.74 -36.89 -23.92
N ASN A 29 -7.83 -36.39 -24.76
CA ASN A 29 -6.54 -35.83 -24.30
C ASN A 29 -6.66 -34.40 -23.76
N ALA A 30 -7.74 -33.69 -24.10
CA ALA A 30 -7.99 -32.33 -23.61
C ALA A 30 -8.48 -32.31 -22.15
N GLU A 31 -8.98 -33.42 -21.62
CA GLU A 31 -9.40 -33.53 -20.21
C GLU A 31 -8.25 -33.88 -19.27
N ALA A 32 -7.31 -34.72 -19.70
CA ALA A 32 -6.09 -35.02 -18.94
C ALA A 32 -5.19 -33.78 -18.81
N GLY A 33 -4.95 -33.06 -19.90
CA GLY A 33 -4.13 -31.84 -19.90
C GLY A 33 -4.74 -30.68 -19.10
N ARG A 34 -6.07 -30.58 -19.01
CA ARG A 34 -6.73 -29.59 -18.16
C ARG A 34 -6.50 -29.87 -16.67
N ARG A 35 -6.63 -31.13 -16.21
CA ARG A 35 -6.40 -31.47 -14.80
C ARG A 35 -4.95 -31.28 -14.38
N GLU A 36 -4.00 -31.63 -15.24
CA GLU A 36 -2.58 -31.38 -14.95
C GLU A 36 -2.24 -29.89 -14.96
N PHE A 37 -2.80 -29.12 -15.90
CA PHE A 37 -2.63 -27.67 -15.95
C PHE A 37 -3.24 -26.98 -14.73
N PHE A 38 -4.46 -27.35 -14.31
CA PHE A 38 -5.07 -26.80 -13.11
C PHE A 38 -4.42 -27.33 -11.82
N GLY A 39 -3.91 -28.57 -11.79
CA GLY A 39 -3.21 -29.14 -10.64
C GLY A 39 -1.83 -28.51 -10.42
N THR A 40 -1.04 -28.33 -11.48
CA THR A 40 0.29 -27.69 -11.42
C THR A 40 0.20 -26.17 -11.29
N ALA A 41 -0.75 -25.52 -11.97
CA ALA A 41 -0.98 -24.08 -11.81
C ALA A 41 -1.58 -23.75 -10.43
N ALA A 42 -2.45 -24.58 -9.86
CA ALA A 42 -2.94 -24.37 -8.50
C ALA A 42 -1.85 -24.60 -7.44
N ALA A 43 -1.01 -25.63 -7.58
CA ALA A 43 0.10 -25.85 -6.66
C ALA A 43 1.17 -24.74 -6.73
N ALA A 44 1.49 -24.26 -7.94
CA ALA A 44 2.39 -23.13 -8.13
C ALA A 44 1.76 -21.81 -7.63
N ALA A 45 0.46 -21.63 -7.80
CA ALA A 45 -0.26 -20.46 -7.28
C ALA A 45 -0.26 -20.46 -5.74
N ILE A 46 -0.56 -21.58 -5.07
CA ILE A 46 -0.55 -21.64 -3.59
C ILE A 46 0.85 -21.38 -3.02
N GLY A 47 1.92 -21.77 -3.71
CA GLY A 47 3.30 -21.46 -3.32
C GLY A 47 3.73 -20.00 -3.60
N ALA A 48 3.14 -19.36 -4.62
CA ALA A 48 3.46 -17.98 -5.02
C ALA A 48 2.60 -16.92 -4.31
N PHE A 49 1.38 -17.27 -3.91
CA PHE A 49 0.50 -16.45 -3.07
C PHE A 49 0.71 -16.87 -1.62
N GLY A 50 1.77 -16.34 -1.00
CA GLY A 50 2.19 -16.70 0.36
C GLY A 50 1.02 -16.81 1.34
N VAL A 51 1.11 -17.78 2.25
CA VAL A 51 0.16 -17.97 3.34
C VAL A 51 0.01 -16.65 4.10
N ALA A 52 -1.17 -16.01 3.98
CA ALA A 52 -1.46 -14.80 4.73
C ALA A 52 -1.30 -15.10 6.22
N ALA A 53 -0.38 -14.39 6.88
CA ALA A 53 -0.21 -14.50 8.32
C ALA A 53 -1.56 -14.25 9.00
N PRO A 54 -1.87 -14.95 10.11
CA PRO A 54 -3.13 -14.74 10.82
C PRO A 54 -3.25 -13.27 11.23
N ALA A 55 -4.29 -12.60 10.75
CA ALA A 55 -4.63 -11.25 11.16
C ALA A 55 -5.06 -11.30 12.64
N SER A 56 -4.15 -10.90 13.53
CA SER A 56 -4.46 -10.76 14.95
C SER A 56 -5.23 -9.46 15.15
N ALA A 57 -6.46 -9.54 15.66
CA ALA A 57 -7.24 -8.35 15.96
C ALA A 57 -6.59 -7.59 17.13
N VAL A 58 -6.38 -6.29 16.95
CA VAL A 58 -6.01 -5.40 18.04
C VAL A 58 -7.26 -5.13 18.87
N VAL A 59 -7.32 -5.70 20.08
CA VAL A 59 -8.44 -5.50 21.02
C VAL A 59 -8.25 -4.22 21.84
N ASP A 60 -7.03 -4.01 22.33
CA ASP A 60 -6.69 -2.89 23.21
C ASP A 60 -5.73 -1.94 22.49
N TYR A 61 -6.10 -0.66 22.41
CA TYR A 61 -5.25 0.41 21.88
C TYR A 61 -4.91 1.42 22.97
N GLU A 62 -3.64 1.53 23.37
CA GLU A 62 -3.25 2.30 24.56
C GLU A 62 -3.47 3.80 24.40
N LYS A 63 -3.51 4.31 23.16
CA LYS A 63 -3.62 5.74 22.85
C LYS A 63 -5.04 6.19 22.49
N LEU A 64 -6.06 5.37 22.79
CA LEU A 64 -7.46 5.67 22.50
C LEU A 64 -7.91 7.03 23.07
N ALA A 65 -7.42 7.39 24.27
CA ALA A 65 -7.75 8.65 24.92
C ALA A 65 -7.37 9.89 24.07
N TYR A 66 -6.30 9.83 23.28
CA TYR A 66 -5.80 10.95 22.49
C TYR A 66 -6.56 11.15 21.17
N LEU A 67 -7.50 10.26 20.85
CA LEU A 67 -8.37 10.35 19.66
C LEU A 67 -9.64 11.19 19.89
N GLY A 68 -9.69 11.93 21.02
CA GLY A 68 -10.78 12.86 21.33
C GLY A 68 -11.36 12.70 22.73
N GLY A 69 -10.92 11.74 23.53
CA GLY A 69 -11.33 11.57 24.94
C GLY A 69 -10.56 12.46 25.93
N SER A 70 -9.34 12.88 25.56
CA SER A 70 -8.43 13.67 26.38
C SER A 70 -8.39 15.15 25.94
N ASN A 71 -7.73 15.99 26.75
CA ASN A 71 -7.36 17.35 26.37
C ASN A 71 -6.22 17.38 25.35
N VAL A 72 -5.38 16.33 25.31
CA VAL A 72 -4.29 16.16 24.34
C VAL A 72 -4.80 15.39 23.13
N VAL A 73 -4.43 15.85 21.93
CA VAL A 73 -4.85 15.32 20.64
C VAL A 73 -3.65 14.72 19.92
N ASP A 74 -3.83 13.51 19.41
CA ASP A 74 -2.86 12.86 18.52
C ASP A 74 -3.00 13.39 17.10
N LEU A 75 -1.95 14.05 16.61
CA LEU A 75 -1.90 14.64 15.28
C LEU A 75 -1.97 13.60 14.16
N ASN A 76 -1.47 12.39 14.40
CA ASN A 76 -1.29 11.37 13.37
C ASN A 76 -2.49 10.45 13.22
N ASN A 77 -3.27 10.24 14.28
CA ASN A 77 -4.36 9.26 14.29
C ASN A 77 -5.74 9.88 14.55
N ALA A 78 -5.83 11.05 15.19
CA ALA A 78 -7.15 11.59 15.54
C ALA A 78 -7.92 12.14 14.33
N ASN A 79 -9.24 11.95 14.35
CA ASN A 79 -10.15 12.47 13.34
C ASN A 79 -10.30 14.00 13.42
N VAL A 80 -10.52 14.66 12.28
CA VAL A 80 -10.68 16.11 12.12
C VAL A 80 -11.69 16.75 13.09
N ARG A 81 -12.71 16.01 13.52
CA ARG A 81 -13.74 16.48 14.47
C ARG A 81 -13.17 16.81 15.85
N VAL A 82 -12.06 16.18 16.27
CA VAL A 82 -11.47 16.48 17.60
C VAL A 82 -11.02 17.94 17.71
N TYR A 83 -10.66 18.55 16.59
CA TYR A 83 -10.20 19.93 16.52
C TYR A 83 -11.33 20.95 16.73
N LEU A 84 -12.61 20.53 16.70
CA LEU A 84 -13.74 21.38 17.09
C LEU A 84 -13.63 21.86 18.55
N LYS A 85 -12.90 21.12 19.40
CA LYS A 85 -12.63 21.48 20.81
C LYS A 85 -11.55 22.58 20.97
N MET A 86 -11.03 23.10 19.87
CA MET A 86 -9.98 24.12 19.82
C MET A 86 -10.44 25.26 18.91
N PRO A 87 -11.10 26.30 19.47
CA PRO A 87 -11.61 27.42 18.68
C PRO A 87 -10.53 28.04 17.78
N GLY A 88 -10.84 28.18 16.49
CA GLY A 88 -9.94 28.66 15.44
C GLY A 88 -9.27 27.56 14.61
N MET A 89 -9.26 26.30 15.07
CA MET A 89 -8.61 25.21 14.34
C MET A 89 -9.44 24.68 13.16
N TYR A 90 -10.74 24.47 13.37
CA TYR A 90 -11.64 23.92 12.36
C TYR A 90 -12.30 25.05 11.53
N PRO A 91 -12.41 24.94 10.20
CA PRO A 91 -11.98 23.82 9.36
C PRO A 91 -10.53 23.92 8.83
N ALA A 92 -9.97 25.13 8.72
CA ALA A 92 -8.77 25.40 7.92
C ALA A 92 -7.49 24.72 8.47
N VAL A 93 -7.08 25.05 9.69
CA VAL A 93 -5.84 24.51 10.30
C VAL A 93 -5.96 23.00 10.48
N ALA A 94 -7.11 22.53 10.98
CA ALA A 94 -7.41 21.12 11.19
C ALA A 94 -7.35 20.33 9.87
N GLY A 95 -7.95 20.86 8.79
CA GLY A 95 -7.90 20.25 7.47
C GLY A 95 -6.47 20.11 6.95
N LYS A 96 -5.64 21.15 7.14
CA LYS A 96 -4.21 21.09 6.76
C LYS A 96 -3.44 20.04 7.57
N ILE A 97 -3.63 19.98 8.89
CA ILE A 97 -2.99 18.96 9.73
C ILE A 97 -3.37 17.56 9.28
N VAL A 98 -4.66 17.34 9.03
CA VAL A 98 -5.15 16.02 8.66
C VAL A 98 -4.67 15.61 7.27
N SER A 99 -4.63 16.52 6.30
CA SER A 99 -4.22 16.19 4.93
C SER A 99 -2.72 16.05 4.70
N ASN A 100 -1.85 16.54 5.61
CA ASN A 100 -0.39 16.57 5.39
C ASN A 100 0.41 15.65 6.32
N GLY A 101 -0.23 14.95 7.26
CA GLY A 101 0.45 13.98 8.11
C GLY A 101 0.96 12.75 7.33
N PRO A 102 1.74 11.86 7.97
CA PRO A 102 2.08 11.84 9.40
C PRO A 102 3.26 12.77 9.77
N TYR A 103 3.38 13.06 11.06
CA TYR A 103 4.41 13.91 11.67
C TYR A 103 5.29 13.07 12.60
N ALA A 104 6.60 13.30 12.61
CA ALA A 104 7.50 12.64 13.56
C ALA A 104 7.46 13.33 14.94
N SER A 105 7.17 14.62 14.96
CA SER A 105 7.07 15.45 16.15
C SER A 105 6.04 16.56 15.97
N VAL A 106 5.63 17.21 17.06
CA VAL A 106 4.72 18.36 17.00
C VAL A 106 5.33 19.53 16.19
N ALA A 107 6.65 19.69 16.20
CA ALA A 107 7.35 20.73 15.45
C ALA A 107 7.18 20.59 13.93
N ASP A 108 6.94 19.37 13.43
CA ASP A 108 6.78 19.13 11.99
C ASP A 108 5.47 19.70 11.43
N VAL A 109 4.49 19.99 12.28
CA VAL A 109 3.23 20.64 11.85
C VAL A 109 3.49 22.02 11.25
N TYR A 110 4.51 22.74 11.72
CA TYR A 110 4.87 24.05 11.18
C TYR A 110 5.54 23.98 9.81
N LYS A 111 5.91 22.78 9.33
CA LYS A 111 6.50 22.55 8.00
C LYS A 111 5.43 22.36 6.91
N ILE A 112 4.14 22.36 7.27
CA ILE A 112 3.05 22.24 6.29
C ILE A 112 3.11 23.41 5.30
N LYS A 113 3.10 23.08 4.00
CA LYS A 113 3.10 24.08 2.93
C LYS A 113 1.80 24.88 2.94
N GLY A 114 1.90 26.19 2.78
CA GLY A 114 0.74 27.09 2.67
C GLY A 114 0.08 27.45 4.01
N LEU A 115 0.77 27.26 5.15
CA LEU A 115 0.35 27.84 6.42
C LEU A 115 0.48 29.36 6.40
N THR A 116 -0.61 30.06 6.69
CA THR A 116 -0.59 31.52 6.93
C THR A 116 -0.06 31.82 8.33
N ASP A 117 0.37 33.06 8.57
CA ASP A 117 0.86 33.42 9.91
C ASP A 117 -0.24 33.37 10.97
N ALA A 118 -1.47 33.75 10.62
CA ALA A 118 -2.64 33.60 11.50
C ALA A 118 -2.91 32.12 11.84
N GLU A 119 -2.72 31.19 10.91
CA GLU A 119 -2.86 29.75 11.18
C GLU A 119 -1.75 29.22 12.09
N LYS A 120 -0.51 29.73 11.94
CA LYS A 120 0.60 29.40 12.85
C LYS A 120 0.35 29.91 14.26
N ASP A 121 -0.27 31.07 14.43
CA ASP A 121 -0.64 31.60 15.75
C ASP A 121 -1.67 30.70 16.43
N VAL A 122 -2.66 30.20 15.68
CA VAL A 122 -3.64 29.24 16.19
C VAL A 122 -2.98 27.91 16.56
N LEU A 123 -2.07 27.40 15.73
CA LEU A 123 -1.26 26.21 16.07
C LEU A 123 -0.48 26.42 17.37
N LYS A 124 0.17 27.58 17.50
CA LYS A 124 0.99 27.92 18.66
C LYS A 124 0.18 27.97 19.95
N LYS A 125 -1.03 28.52 19.88
CA LYS A 125 -1.97 28.60 21.01
C LYS A 125 -2.30 27.24 21.61
N TYR A 126 -2.34 26.18 20.80
CA TYR A 126 -2.71 24.83 21.23
C TYR A 126 -1.56 23.82 21.16
N GLU A 127 -0.32 24.27 20.95
CA GLU A 127 0.83 23.37 20.78
C GLU A 127 1.02 22.40 21.96
N SER A 128 0.77 22.86 23.18
CA SER A 128 0.81 22.03 24.40
C SER A 128 -0.25 20.93 24.46
N ARG A 129 -1.26 20.99 23.59
CA ARG A 129 -2.32 19.98 23.47
C ARG A 129 -2.01 18.96 22.38
N PHE A 130 -0.89 19.05 21.68
CA PHE A 130 -0.58 18.13 20.60
C PHE A 130 0.41 17.06 21.03
N ALA A 131 0.19 15.85 20.51
CA ALA A 131 1.14 14.76 20.55
C ALA A 131 1.26 14.17 19.14
N ALA A 132 2.43 13.64 18.80
CA ALA A 132 2.65 12.89 17.57
C ALA A 132 3.00 11.45 17.95
N PHE A 133 2.01 10.55 17.89
CA PHE A 133 2.26 9.12 18.14
C PHE A 133 2.47 8.37 16.83
N THR A 134 2.95 7.14 16.92
CA THR A 134 3.11 6.27 15.76
C THR A 134 1.79 6.14 15.01
N PRO A 135 1.77 6.38 13.69
CA PRO A 135 0.56 6.21 12.89
C PRO A 135 0.09 4.75 12.91
N SER A 136 -1.16 4.52 13.29
CA SER A 136 -1.83 3.23 13.21
C SER A 136 -2.72 3.17 11.96
N PRO A 137 -2.56 2.17 11.08
CA PRO A 137 -3.33 2.06 9.85
C PRO A 137 -4.85 2.13 10.05
N ASP A 138 -5.35 1.61 11.17
CA ASP A 138 -6.78 1.54 11.49
C ASP A 138 -7.40 2.93 11.72
N TYR A 139 -6.60 3.91 12.14
CA TYR A 139 -7.08 5.27 12.42
C TYR A 139 -6.69 6.28 11.35
N VAL A 140 -5.57 6.06 10.64
CA VAL A 140 -5.06 7.01 9.64
C VAL A 140 -6.03 7.22 8.48
N ILE A 141 -6.75 6.16 8.08
CA ILE A 141 -7.70 6.19 6.96
C ILE A 141 -8.91 7.08 7.30
N ASP A 142 -9.36 7.04 8.55
CA ASP A 142 -10.60 7.66 9.01
C ASP A 142 -10.40 9.08 9.58
N ARG A 143 -9.23 9.68 9.33
CA ARG A 143 -8.91 11.01 9.90
C ARG A 143 -9.79 12.12 9.35
N ILE A 144 -10.28 12.01 8.12
CA ILE A 144 -11.25 12.97 7.56
C ILE A 144 -12.67 12.60 7.96
N ASN A 145 -13.02 11.32 7.84
CA ASN A 145 -14.36 10.82 8.09
C ASN A 145 -14.28 9.47 8.78
N ASN A 146 -14.71 9.42 10.04
CA ASN A 146 -14.76 8.20 10.85
C ASN A 146 -16.18 7.64 11.00
N GLY A 147 -17.10 8.03 10.11
CA GLY A 147 -18.49 7.55 10.14
C GLY A 147 -19.34 8.06 11.31
N LEU A 148 -18.79 8.93 12.18
CA LEU A 148 -19.49 9.49 13.33
C LEU A 148 -20.06 10.87 12.99
N TYR A 149 -21.39 10.96 12.97
CA TYR A 149 -22.13 12.21 12.79
C TYR A 149 -23.01 12.49 14.02
N ARG A 150 -23.47 13.73 14.15
CA ARG A 150 -24.39 14.19 15.21
C ARG A 150 -25.50 14.99 14.58
#